data_AF-D3SV00-F1
#
_entry.id   AF-D3SV00-F1
#
_cell.length_a   1.000
_cell.length_b   1.000
_cell.length_c   1.000
_cell.angle_alpha   90.00
_cell.angle_beta   90.00
_cell.angle_gamma   90.00
#
_symmetry.space_group_name_H-M   'P 1'
#
loop_
_entity.id
_entity.type
_entity.pdbx_description
1 polymer ?
#
loop_
_entity_poly.entity_id
_entity_poly.type
_entity_poly.pdbx_seq_one_letter_code
_entity_poly.pdbx_strand_id
1 'polypeptide(L)'
;MYEKPIGSPQQDPFDALVDVLAAADRYDVTLAVIPVAFAVALIVATVTSLPTPPLLAVAALFGSLAVVDACYLNPPVPIDSGGDQGST
;
A
#
# COMPACT_ATOMS: atom_id res chain seq x y z
N MET A 1 24.35 -4.34 -42.02
CA MET A 1 24.22 -4.51 -40.56
C MET A 1 23.04 -3.65 -40.14
N TYR A 2 21.84 -4.25 -40.09
CA TYR A 2 20.62 -3.55 -39.65
C TYR A 2 20.44 -3.91 -38.18
N GLU A 3 20.77 -2.98 -37.28
CA GLU A 3 20.51 -3.17 -35.87
C GLU A 3 19.01 -3.05 -35.63
N LYS A 4 18.49 -4.07 -34.94
CA LYS A 4 17.09 -4.24 -34.58
C LYS A 4 16.73 -3.15 -33.55
N PRO A 5 15.63 -2.40 -33.72
CA PRO A 5 15.28 -1.35 -32.79
C PRO A 5 14.99 -2.00 -31.43
N ILE A 6 15.55 -1.41 -30.38
CA ILE A 6 15.27 -1.75 -28.99
C ILE A 6 13.80 -1.42 -28.75
N GLY A 7 12.94 -2.42 -28.92
CA GLY A 7 11.59 -2.40 -28.40
C GLY A 7 11.71 -2.52 -26.90
N SER A 8 11.62 -1.40 -26.19
CA SER A 8 11.28 -1.43 -24.78
C SER A 8 10.03 -2.31 -24.65
N PRO A 9 10.03 -3.37 -23.81
CA PRO A 9 8.79 -4.07 -23.52
C PRO A 9 7.87 -3.02 -22.91
N GLN A 10 6.88 -2.58 -23.68
CA GLN A 10 5.79 -1.76 -23.19
C GLN A 10 5.00 -2.68 -22.26
N GLN A 11 5.46 -2.80 -21.01
CA GLN A 11 4.72 -3.48 -19.96
C GLN A 11 3.34 -2.83 -19.92
N ASP A 12 2.31 -3.66 -20.03
CA ASP A 12 0.95 -3.19 -19.92
C ASP A 12 0.78 -2.53 -18.54
N PRO A 13 0.18 -1.33 -18.46
CA PRO A 13 0.03 -0.63 -17.19
C PRO A 13 -0.77 -1.45 -16.16
N PHE A 14 -1.66 -2.34 -16.60
CA PHE A 14 -2.37 -3.25 -15.71
C PHE A 14 -1.47 -4.38 -15.23
N ASP A 15 -0.64 -4.97 -16.09
CA ASP A 15 0.32 -6.01 -15.67
C ASP A 15 1.31 -5.46 -14.64
N ALA A 16 1.80 -4.23 -14.84
CA ALA A 16 2.67 -3.56 -13.86
C ALA A 16 1.96 -3.31 -12.52
N LEU A 17 0.67 -2.95 -12.53
CA LEU A 17 -0.12 -2.78 -11.31
C LEU A 17 -0.33 -4.11 -10.58
N VAL A 18 -0.64 -5.17 -11.33
CA VAL A 18 -0.81 -6.52 -10.80
C VAL A 18 0.49 -7.04 -10.19
N ASP A 19 1.64 -6.78 -10.83
CA ASP A 19 2.95 -7.14 -10.28
C ASP A 19 3.23 -6.41 -8.95
N VAL A 20 2.91 -5.11 -8.86
CA VAL A 20 3.03 -4.34 -7.60
C VAL A 20 2.09 -4.87 -6.51
N LEU A 21 0.84 -5.19 -6.87
CA LEU A 21 -0.12 -5.81 -5.95
C LEU A 21 0.30 -7.21 -5.52
N ALA A 22 0.92 -7.98 -6.41
CA ALA A 22 1.43 -9.32 -6.13
C ALA A 22 2.68 -9.30 -5.24
N ALA A 23 3.49 -8.25 -5.35
CA ALA A 23 4.64 -8.00 -4.49
C ALA A 23 4.26 -7.35 -3.15
N ALA A 24 3.01 -6.90 -2.98
CA ALA A 24 2.55 -6.20 -1.78
C ALA A 24 2.56 -7.14 -0.56
N ASP A 25 3.19 -6.68 0.52
CA ASP A 25 3.21 -7.41 1.78
C ASP A 25 1.99 -7.04 2.66
N ARG A 26 1.82 -7.73 3.79
CA ARG A 26 0.81 -7.43 4.81
C ARG A 26 0.83 -5.95 5.22
N TYR A 27 2.01 -5.34 5.30
CA TYR A 27 2.17 -3.94 5.67
C TYR A 27 1.66 -2.97 4.60
N ASP A 28 1.83 -3.31 3.32
CA ASP A 28 1.31 -2.50 2.21
C ASP A 28 -0.22 -2.53 2.19
N VAL A 29 -0.82 -3.67 2.54
CA VAL A 29 -2.27 -3.81 2.72
C VAL A 29 -2.77 -2.96 3.89
N THR A 30 -2.09 -2.99 5.03
CA THR A 30 -2.44 -2.13 6.18
C THR A 30 -2.32 -0.64 5.83
N LEU A 31 -1.31 -0.27 5.06
CA LEU A 31 -1.13 1.12 4.61
C LEU A 31 -2.22 1.55 3.60
N ALA A 32 -2.66 0.63 2.74
CA ALA A 32 -3.74 0.86 1.78
C ALA A 32 -5.10 1.13 2.46
N VAL A 33 -5.29 0.71 3.71
CA VAL A 33 -6.52 1.02 4.49
C VAL A 33 -6.71 2.54 4.63
N ILE A 34 -5.63 3.32 4.74
CA ILE A 34 -5.69 4.77 4.92
C ILE A 34 -6.37 5.44 3.72
N PRO A 35 -5.82 5.40 2.49
CA PRO A 35 -6.46 6.03 1.34
C PRO A 35 -7.86 5.46 1.06
N VAL A 36 -8.09 4.16 1.31
CA VAL A 36 -9.41 3.53 1.16
C VAL A 36 -10.44 4.13 2.13
N ALA A 37 -10.08 4.33 3.41
CA ALA A 37 -10.97 4.93 4.39
C ALA A 37 -11.38 6.37 4.00
N PHE A 38 -10.44 7.16 3.47
CA PHE A 38 -10.72 8.50 2.97
C PHE A 38 -11.62 8.47 1.72
N ALA A 39 -11.36 7.56 0.77
CA ALA A 39 -12.21 7.39 -0.41
C ALA A 39 -13.65 7.01 -0.01
N VAL A 40 -13.81 6.08 0.93
CA VAL A 40 -15.13 5.69 1.46
C VAL A 40 -15.81 6.88 2.14
N ALA A 41 -15.10 7.66 2.96
CA ALA A 41 -15.68 8.84 3.62
C ALA A 41 -16.17 9.88 2.60
N LEU A 42 -15.44 10.10 1.51
CA LEU A 42 -15.86 10.99 0.43
C LEU A 42 -17.09 10.43 -0.31
N ILE A 43 -17.11 9.13 -0.63
CA ILE A 43 -18.28 8.49 -1.25
C ILE A 43 -19.50 8.67 -0.34
N VAL A 44 -19.37 8.37 0.96
CA VAL A 44 -20.45 8.57 1.94
C VAL A 44 -20.92 10.02 1.97
N ALA A 45 -20.00 10.99 2.03
CA ALA A 45 -20.35 12.41 2.00
C ALA A 45 -21.17 12.77 0.75
N THR A 46 -20.75 12.27 -0.42
CA THR A 46 -21.43 12.55 -1.69
C THR A 46 -22.82 11.91 -1.77
N VAL A 47 -23.00 10.66 -1.34
CA VAL A 47 -24.28 9.96 -1.47
C VAL A 47 -25.28 10.33 -0.37
N THR A 48 -24.80 10.79 0.79
CA THR A 48 -25.66 11.19 1.91
C THR A 48 -25.83 12.71 2.05
N SER A 49 -25.07 13.50 1.30
CA SER A 49 -24.99 14.97 1.44
C SER A 49 -24.62 15.43 2.86
N LEU A 50 -23.98 14.56 3.65
CA LEU A 50 -23.45 14.93 4.96
C LEU A 50 -22.24 15.85 4.82
N PRO A 51 -21.97 16.72 5.82
CA PRO A 51 -20.79 17.56 5.82
C PRO A 51 -19.52 16.71 5.77
N THR A 52 -18.63 17.07 4.85
CA THR A 52 -17.35 16.37 4.62
C THR A 52 -16.39 16.40 5.82
N PRO A 53 -16.21 17.52 6.56
CA PRO A 53 -15.23 17.58 7.65
C PRO A 53 -15.36 16.48 8.73
N PRO A 54 -16.54 16.19 9.31
CA PRO A 54 -16.67 15.12 10.29
C PRO A 54 -16.41 13.73 9.70
N LEU A 55 -16.76 13.49 8.43
CA LEU A 55 -16.49 12.20 7.77
C LEU A 55 -15.00 12.00 7.53
N LEU A 56 -14.27 13.05 7.15
CA LEU A 56 -12.80 13.00 7.05
C LEU A 56 -12.15 12.80 8.42
N ALA A 57 -12.70 13.37 9.49
CA ALA A 57 -12.21 13.15 10.84
C ALA A 57 -12.36 11.67 11.26
N VAL A 58 -13.48 11.03 10.92
CA VAL A 58 -13.67 9.58 11.14
C VAL A 58 -12.65 8.77 10.34
N ALA A 59 -12.45 9.09 9.06
CA ALA A 59 -11.42 8.42 8.24
C ALA A 59 -10.00 8.58 8.82
N ALA A 60 -9.67 9.77 9.34
CA ALA A 60 -8.40 10.04 9.99
C ALA A 60 -8.20 9.18 11.25
N LEU A 61 -9.26 8.94 12.04
CA LEU A 61 -9.20 8.03 13.19
C LEU A 61 -8.89 6.59 12.78
N PHE A 62 -9.50 6.08 11.71
CA PHE A 62 -9.17 4.75 11.20
C PHE A 62 -7.73 4.70 10.68
N GLY A 63 -7.28 5.74 9.98
CA GLY A 63 -5.91 5.83 9.49
C GLY A 63 -4.88 5.85 10.62
N SER A 64 -5.15 6.56 11.73
CA SER A 64 -4.25 6.58 12.88
C SER A 64 -4.20 5.22 13.59
N LEU A 65 -5.32 4.52 13.72
CA LEU A 65 -5.36 3.16 14.25
C LEU A 65 -4.54 2.18 13.39
N ALA A 66 -4.61 2.29 12.07
CA ALA A 66 -3.80 1.48 11.15
C ALA A 66 -2.29 1.74 11.33
N VAL A 67 -1.89 3.01 11.51
CA VAL A 67 -0.49 3.37 11.81
C VAL A 67 -0.06 2.80 13.16
N VAL A 68 -0.90 2.91 14.19
CA VAL A 68 -0.60 2.36 15.51
C VAL A 68 -0.42 0.84 15.45
N ASP A 69 -1.29 0.14 14.73
CA ASP A 69 -1.20 -1.30 14.54
C ASP A 69 0.10 -1.70 13.82
N ALA A 70 0.37 -1.09 12.67
CA ALA A 70 1.54 -1.41 11.84
C ALA A 70 2.87 -1.06 12.51
N CYS A 71 2.95 0.05 13.25
CA CYS A 71 4.20 0.53 13.82
C CYS A 71 4.46 0.02 15.24
N TYR A 72 3.42 -0.27 16.03
CA TYR A 72 3.59 -0.55 17.47
C TYR A 72 3.05 -1.92 17.91
N LEU A 73 1.92 -2.38 17.38
CA LEU A 73 1.34 -3.67 17.79
C LEU A 73 1.95 -4.84 17.02
N ASN A 74 2.18 -4.66 15.72
CA ASN A 74 2.74 -5.69 14.86
C ASN A 74 3.91 -5.12 14.03
N PRO A 75 4.99 -4.63 14.68
CA PRO A 75 6.10 -4.01 13.97
C PRO A 75 6.72 -4.98 12.97
N PRO A 76 7.23 -4.49 11.82
CA PRO A 76 7.96 -5.32 10.87
C PRO A 76 9.14 -5.98 11.58
N VAL A 77 9.14 -7.32 11.55
CA VAL A 77 10.25 -8.08 12.10
C VAL A 77 11.44 -7.83 11.16
N PRO A 78 12.61 -7.43 11.68
CA PRO A 78 13.80 -7.39 10.86
C PRO A 78 13.96 -8.75 10.21
N ILE A 79 14.09 -8.80 8.88
CA ILE A 79 14.57 -10.02 8.22
C ILE A 79 15.94 -10.26 8.85
N ASP A 80 16.07 -11.28 9.69
CA ASP A 80 17.38 -11.75 10.03
C ASP A 80 18.01 -12.15 8.69
N SER A 81 19.06 -11.44 8.30
CA SER A 81 19.96 -11.91 7.27
C SER A 81 20.82 -13.00 7.92
N GLY A 82 20.20 -14.12 8.28
CA GLY A 82 20.89 -15.28 8.82
C GLY A 82 21.74 -15.92 7.74
N GLY A 83 23.03 -15.56 7.68
CA GLY A 83 23.95 -16.11 6.70
C GLY A 83 25.43 -15.87 6.96
N ASP A 84 25.87 -15.69 8.20
CA ASP A 84 27.25 -16.01 8.57
C ASP A 84 27.28 -16.79 9.88
N GLN A 85 26.85 -18.05 9.78
CA GLN A 85 27.29 -19.09 10.70
C GLN A 85 28.13 -20.09 9.90
N GLY A 86 29.44 -19.84 9.87
CA GLY A 86 30.44 -20.90 9.78
C GLY A 86 31.52 -20.71 8.73
N SER A 87 32.65 -20.10 9.12
CA SER A 87 33.96 -20.73 8.87
C SER A 87 35.12 -20.09 9.66
N THR A 88 35.80 -20.99 10.37
CA THR A 88 37.13 -20.96 11.02
C THR A 88 37.33 -20.12 12.27
#